data_AF-A0A4P7HKM3-F1
#
_entry.id   AF-A0A4P7HKM3-F1
#
_cell.length_a   1.000
_cell.length_b   1.000
_cell.length_c   1.000
_cell.angle_alpha   90.00
_cell.angle_beta   90.00
_cell.angle_gamma   90.00
#
_symmetry.space_group_name_H-M   'P 1'
#
loop_
_entity.id
_entity.type
_entity.pdbx_description
1 polymer ?
#
loop_
_entity_poly.entity_id
_entity_poly.type
_entity_poly.pdbx_seq_one_letter_code
_entity_poly.pdbx_strand_id
1 'polypeptide(L)'
;MEIYVRAELPESCYIHEAALWVSLGIVPRFLSDGYGNDIRSSADEHLDQMQALTSSDFFEVAPVIQTIIKSANPERFSTALALTYGRGAPEIEANIRRLQGVISDMMRSVKENSHLERIIADCEVELSQDEKALEAEALIRPYISELERRSEIGQAAIFNAVASGRLSTLGVRVANKTNERSDDGNDENISGEFQSVPAEHWRQSSINWRTSAISIEGDEFGWVGVQMLMRDLLKMFPRPEAVETPFSGLMSGAALILDANHKVPTSQITRRPGRPGLGDGNIQLAVRYEFTRRRENGELPKKVEAINEAVAEWVKEVFNQKPSRSSVQRYLADVLSTKGD
;
A
#
# COMPACT_ATOMS: atom_id res chain seq x y z
N MET A 1 -5.52 4.72 36.63
CA MET A 1 -4.79 3.44 36.75
C MET A 1 -4.05 3.27 35.45
N GLU A 2 -2.74 3.55 35.44
CA GLU A 2 -1.91 3.33 34.25
C GLU A 2 -1.49 1.86 34.27
N ILE A 3 -2.07 1.06 33.37
CA ILE A 3 -1.66 -0.31 33.16
C ILE A 3 -0.44 -0.25 32.24
N TYR A 4 0.75 -0.38 32.80
CA TYR A 4 1.97 -0.53 32.01
C TYR A 4 2.04 -1.97 31.52
N VAL A 5 1.92 -2.18 30.21
CA VAL A 5 2.26 -3.46 29.59
C VAL A 5 3.75 -3.40 29.26
N ARG A 6 4.54 -4.29 29.88
CA ARG A 6 5.94 -4.48 29.49
C ARG A 6 5.93 -5.27 28.18
N ALA A 7 6.24 -4.60 27.08
CA ALA A 7 6.48 -5.26 25.80
C ALA A 7 7.98 -5.43 25.59
N GLU A 8 8.41 -6.63 25.20
CA GLU A 8 9.74 -6.86 24.68
C GLU A 8 9.73 -6.42 23.21
N LEU A 9 10.60 -5.48 22.88
CA LEU A 9 10.69 -4.92 21.53
C LEU A 9 11.76 -5.67 20.76
N PRO A 10 11.51 -6.00 19.48
CA PRO A 10 12.53 -6.59 18.65
C PRO A 10 13.59 -5.56 18.24
N GLU A 11 14.74 -6.03 17.77
CA GLU A 11 15.78 -5.14 17.25
C GLU A 11 15.35 -4.48 15.93
N SER A 12 14.67 -5.27 15.09
CA SER A 12 14.09 -4.85 13.83
C SER A 12 12.64 -5.32 13.71
N CYS A 13 11.87 -4.67 12.84
CA CYS A 13 10.51 -5.08 12.50
C CYS A 13 10.29 -4.95 11.00
N TYR A 14 9.32 -5.68 10.45
CA TYR A 14 8.99 -5.56 9.04
C TYR A 14 8.31 -4.22 8.72
N ILE A 15 8.38 -3.80 7.45
CA ILE A 15 7.84 -2.50 7.03
C ILE A 15 6.34 -2.33 7.31
N HIS A 16 5.56 -3.42 7.28
CA HIS A 16 4.14 -3.40 7.59
C HIS A 16 3.89 -3.25 9.10
N GLU A 17 4.69 -3.90 9.95
CA GLU A 17 4.64 -3.72 11.41
C GLU A 17 5.01 -2.28 11.77
N ALA A 18 6.03 -1.72 11.12
CA ALA A 18 6.42 -0.32 11.29
C ALA A 18 5.28 0.63 10.89
N ALA A 19 4.57 0.34 9.80
CA ALA A 19 3.41 1.13 9.38
C ALA A 19 2.27 1.07 10.43
N LEU A 20 2.00 -0.10 11.02
CA LEU A 20 0.99 -0.27 12.08
C LEU A 20 1.39 0.41 13.38
N TRP A 21 2.68 0.38 13.74
CA TRP A 21 3.21 1.20 14.83
C TRP A 21 2.91 2.67 14.57
N VAL A 22 3.34 3.20 13.42
CA VAL A 22 3.24 4.63 13.12
C VAL A 22 1.78 5.10 13.01
N SER A 23 0.88 4.26 12.49
CA SER A 23 -0.52 4.62 12.25
C SER A 23 -1.47 4.33 13.42
N LEU A 24 -1.28 3.21 14.10
CA LEU A 24 -2.23 2.67 15.08
C LEU A 24 -1.63 2.49 16.49
N GLY A 25 -0.30 2.61 16.64
CA GLY A 25 0.39 2.39 17.91
C GLY A 25 0.47 0.93 18.32
N ILE A 26 0.31 0.03 17.36
CA ILE A 26 0.48 -1.40 17.57
C ILE A 26 1.98 -1.67 17.61
N VAL A 27 2.45 -2.12 18.75
CA VAL A 27 3.86 -2.44 18.97
C VAL A 27 4.21 -3.72 18.21
N PRO A 28 5.27 -3.72 17.37
CA PRO A 28 5.75 -4.93 16.72
C PRO A 28 6.09 -6.00 17.76
N ARG A 29 5.58 -7.22 17.56
CA ARG A 29 5.77 -8.31 18.53
C ARG A 29 7.18 -8.86 18.43
N PHE A 30 7.78 -9.24 19.55
CA PHE A 30 8.95 -10.10 19.55
C PHE A 30 8.54 -11.52 19.15
N LEU A 31 9.17 -12.06 18.11
CA LEU A 31 8.85 -13.37 17.58
C LEU A 31 10.02 -14.31 17.85
N SER A 32 9.89 -15.15 18.87
CA SER A 32 10.98 -16.00 19.34
C SER A 32 11.05 -17.31 18.54
N ASP A 33 12.25 -17.70 18.11
CA ASP A 33 12.54 -19.12 17.83
C ASP A 33 12.40 -19.87 19.16
N GLY A 34 12.27 -21.20 19.14
CA GLY A 34 12.19 -22.00 20.39
C GLY A 34 13.40 -21.84 21.33
N TYR A 35 14.42 -21.07 20.94
CA TYR A 35 15.66 -20.81 21.67
C TYR A 35 15.76 -19.40 22.27
N GLY A 36 14.77 -18.53 22.05
CA GLY A 36 14.74 -17.17 22.58
C GLY A 36 15.28 -16.09 21.64
N ASN A 37 15.68 -16.43 20.41
CA ASN A 37 16.16 -15.45 19.43
C ASN A 37 15.01 -14.90 18.60
N ASP A 38 15.14 -13.67 18.11
CA ASP A 38 14.16 -13.14 17.16
C ASP A 38 14.29 -13.83 15.81
N ILE A 39 13.24 -14.51 15.34
CA ILE A 39 13.25 -15.23 14.06
C ILE A 39 13.50 -14.31 12.86
N ARG A 40 13.24 -13.00 12.98
CA ARG A 40 13.52 -12.02 11.92
C ARG A 40 15.00 -11.79 11.67
N SER A 41 15.86 -12.24 12.60
CA SER A 41 17.31 -12.10 12.45
C SER A 41 17.91 -13.06 11.41
N SER A 42 17.16 -14.09 11.00
CA SER A 42 17.58 -15.09 10.01
C SER A 42 16.73 -14.99 8.74
N ALA A 43 17.39 -14.86 7.59
CA ALA A 43 16.71 -14.89 6.29
C ALA A 43 16.15 -16.29 5.96
N ASP A 44 16.82 -17.32 6.45
CA ASP A 44 16.49 -18.72 6.20
C ASP A 44 15.25 -19.17 6.98
N GLU A 45 14.85 -18.40 8.01
CA GLU A 45 13.68 -18.70 8.85
C GLU A 45 12.45 -17.93 8.34
N HIS A 46 11.65 -18.64 7.53
CA HIS A 46 10.23 -18.38 7.21
C HIS A 46 9.86 -17.20 6.30
N LEU A 47 9.68 -17.52 5.01
CA LEU A 47 8.90 -16.76 4.03
C LEU A 47 7.45 -16.47 4.48
N ASP A 48 6.80 -17.44 5.11
CA ASP A 48 5.41 -17.34 5.55
C ASP A 48 5.17 -16.23 6.57
N GLN A 49 6.20 -15.89 7.34
CA GLN A 49 6.13 -14.86 8.38
C GLN A 49 6.57 -13.47 7.89
N MET A 50 7.12 -13.36 6.67
CA MET A 50 7.37 -12.08 6.01
C MET A 50 6.08 -11.43 5.48
N GLN A 51 5.00 -12.22 5.42
CA GLN A 51 3.69 -11.74 5.02
C GLN A 51 3.10 -10.87 6.12
N ALA A 52 2.67 -9.69 5.72
CA ALA A 52 1.91 -8.79 6.53
C ALA A 52 0.68 -9.49 7.07
N LEU A 53 0.37 -9.04 8.27
CA LEU A 53 -0.85 -9.28 8.96
C LEU A 53 -2.04 -9.39 7.99
N THR A 54 -2.65 -10.58 7.94
CA THR A 54 -3.86 -10.83 7.17
C THR A 54 -5.08 -10.27 7.93
N SER A 55 -6.29 -10.42 7.40
CA SER A 55 -7.52 -10.03 8.10
C SER A 55 -7.65 -10.64 9.51
N SER A 56 -6.94 -11.73 9.80
CA SER A 56 -6.82 -12.34 11.14
C SER A 56 -6.18 -11.43 12.20
N ASP A 57 -5.52 -10.36 11.80
CA ASP A 57 -4.75 -9.53 12.72
C ASP A 57 -5.48 -8.24 13.09
N PHE A 58 -6.61 -7.95 12.44
CA PHE A 58 -7.60 -7.02 12.99
C PHE A 58 -8.13 -7.48 14.36
N PHE A 59 -8.00 -8.77 14.68
CA PHE A 59 -8.28 -9.28 16.03
C PHE A 59 -7.30 -8.71 17.07
N GLU A 60 -6.08 -8.35 16.68
CA GLU A 60 -5.13 -7.68 17.58
C GLU A 60 -5.49 -6.21 17.81
N VAL A 61 -6.14 -5.59 16.82
CA VAL A 61 -6.66 -4.22 16.90
C VAL A 61 -7.95 -4.16 17.71
N ALA A 62 -8.74 -5.24 17.72
CA ALA A 62 -10.07 -5.26 18.32
C ALA A 62 -10.11 -4.76 19.79
N PRO A 63 -9.19 -5.15 20.70
CA PRO A 63 -9.17 -4.66 22.07
C PRO A 63 -8.88 -3.15 22.19
N VAL A 64 -8.19 -2.58 21.20
CA VAL A 64 -7.76 -1.18 21.19
C VAL A 64 -8.53 -0.32 20.17
N ILE A 65 -9.55 -0.86 19.49
CA ILE A 65 -10.22 -0.17 18.38
C ILE A 65 -10.82 1.18 18.77
N GLN A 66 -11.67 1.23 19.79
CA GLN A 66 -11.28 1.93 21.01
C GLN A 66 -10.61 3.32 20.92
N THR A 67 -9.31 3.24 21.10
CA THR A 67 -8.36 4.35 21.21
C THR A 67 -8.09 4.96 19.84
N ILE A 68 -8.31 4.21 18.77
CA ILE A 68 -8.12 4.62 17.38
C ILE A 68 -9.39 5.30 16.85
N ILE A 69 -10.54 4.66 17.05
CA ILE A 69 -11.88 5.06 16.59
C ILE A 69 -12.78 5.20 17.81
N LYS A 70 -12.94 6.43 18.31
CA LYS A 70 -13.68 6.73 19.55
C LYS A 70 -15.13 6.21 19.59
N SER A 71 -15.77 6.06 18.43
CA SER A 71 -17.14 5.55 18.32
C SER A 71 -17.24 4.02 18.28
N ALA A 72 -16.11 3.32 18.14
CA ALA A 72 -16.11 1.86 18.04
C ALA A 72 -16.33 1.21 19.41
N ASN A 73 -17.09 0.13 19.43
CA ASN A 73 -17.24 -0.74 20.58
C ASN A 73 -16.36 -2.00 20.37
N PRO A 74 -15.33 -2.25 21.20
CA PRO A 74 -14.40 -3.37 21.03
C PRO A 74 -15.07 -4.75 20.94
N GLU A 75 -16.03 -5.02 21.82
CA GLU A 75 -16.73 -6.31 21.87
C GLU A 75 -17.55 -6.53 20.61
N ARG A 76 -18.35 -5.53 20.19
CA ARG A 76 -19.14 -5.62 18.96
C ARG A 76 -18.26 -5.78 17.73
N PHE A 77 -17.15 -5.04 17.66
CA PHE A 77 -16.19 -5.16 16.56
C PHE A 77 -15.58 -6.56 16.52
N SER A 78 -15.11 -7.08 17.67
CA SER A 78 -14.52 -8.42 17.77
C SER A 78 -15.53 -9.53 17.42
N THR A 79 -16.77 -9.44 17.90
CA THR A 79 -17.82 -10.42 17.56
C THR A 79 -18.14 -10.40 16.07
N ALA A 80 -18.28 -9.22 15.48
CA ALA A 80 -18.57 -9.10 14.07
C ALA A 80 -17.39 -9.60 13.20
N LEU A 81 -16.15 -9.28 13.58
CA LEU A 81 -14.95 -9.79 12.91
C LEU A 81 -14.84 -11.32 13.00
N ALA A 82 -15.21 -11.91 14.14
CA ALA A 82 -15.28 -13.36 14.31
C ALA A 82 -16.32 -14.01 13.39
N LEU A 83 -17.45 -13.36 13.16
CA LEU A 83 -18.51 -13.87 12.29
C LEU A 83 -18.14 -13.80 10.80
N THR A 84 -17.38 -12.80 10.38
CA THR A 84 -16.95 -12.69 8.97
C THR A 84 -15.83 -13.67 8.63
N TYR A 85 -15.03 -14.10 9.60
CA TYR A 85 -13.80 -14.88 9.39
C TYR A 85 -12.85 -14.21 8.39
N GLY A 86 -12.87 -12.88 8.32
CA GLY A 86 -12.07 -12.10 7.36
C GLY A 86 -12.61 -12.06 5.93
N ARG A 87 -13.75 -12.71 5.64
CA ARG A 87 -14.41 -12.64 4.33
C ARG A 87 -15.02 -11.25 4.11
N GLY A 88 -14.88 -10.72 2.89
CA GLY A 88 -15.55 -9.50 2.48
C GLY A 88 -16.97 -9.76 1.98
N ALA A 89 -17.84 -8.74 1.99
CA ALA A 89 -19.21 -8.85 1.49
C ALA A 89 -19.33 -9.52 0.10
N PRO A 90 -18.50 -9.21 -0.92
CA PRO A 90 -18.63 -9.85 -2.23
C PRO A 90 -18.45 -11.38 -2.20
N GLU A 91 -17.56 -11.88 -1.34
CA GLU A 91 -17.30 -13.30 -1.16
C GLU A 91 -18.46 -13.98 -0.41
N ILE A 92 -18.92 -13.35 0.67
CA ILE A 92 -20.07 -13.84 1.46
C ILE A 92 -21.33 -13.90 0.57
N GLU A 93 -21.62 -12.83 -0.19
CA GLU A 93 -22.74 -12.78 -1.13
C GLU A 93 -22.63 -13.80 -2.27
N ALA A 94 -21.42 -14.10 -2.73
CA ALA A 94 -21.20 -15.15 -3.72
C ALA A 94 -21.52 -16.54 -3.13
N ASN A 95 -21.10 -16.82 -1.88
CA ASN A 95 -21.40 -18.07 -1.23
C ASN A 95 -22.90 -18.23 -0.92
N ILE A 96 -23.57 -17.17 -0.45
CA ILE A 96 -25.03 -17.12 -0.28
C ILE A 96 -25.74 -17.50 -1.58
N ARG A 97 -25.38 -16.86 -2.70
CA ARG A 97 -25.98 -17.17 -4.01
C ARG A 97 -25.72 -18.62 -4.44
N ARG A 98 -24.51 -19.14 -4.20
CA ARG A 98 -24.16 -20.54 -4.46
C ARG A 98 -25.05 -21.49 -3.66
N LEU A 99 -25.19 -21.27 -2.36
CA LEU A 99 -26.01 -22.11 -1.47
C LEU A 99 -27.49 -22.07 -1.84
N GLN A 100 -28.02 -20.88 -2.13
CA GLN A 100 -29.41 -20.74 -2.61
C GLN A 100 -29.65 -21.50 -3.92
N GLY A 101 -28.68 -21.49 -4.84
CA GLY A 101 -28.73 -22.30 -6.07
C GLY A 101 -28.77 -23.80 -5.78
N VAL A 102 -27.86 -24.29 -4.92
CA VAL A 102 -27.81 -25.70 -4.51
C VAL A 102 -29.12 -26.15 -3.86
N ILE A 103 -29.66 -25.36 -2.92
CA ILE A 103 -30.93 -25.65 -2.24
C ILE A 103 -32.08 -25.71 -3.26
N SER A 104 -32.19 -24.71 -4.14
CA SER A 104 -33.23 -24.65 -5.18
C SER A 104 -33.18 -25.87 -6.12
N ASP A 105 -31.98 -26.27 -6.55
CA ASP A 105 -31.80 -27.42 -7.44
C ASP A 105 -32.13 -28.74 -6.73
N MET A 106 -31.69 -28.91 -5.48
CA MET A 106 -31.98 -30.12 -4.70
C MET A 106 -33.47 -30.25 -4.35
N MET A 107 -34.15 -29.15 -3.99
CA MET A 107 -35.58 -29.16 -3.69
C MET A 107 -36.43 -29.67 -4.87
N ARG A 108 -35.98 -29.50 -6.11
CA ARG A 108 -36.66 -30.06 -7.30
C ARG A 108 -36.57 -31.58 -7.36
N SER A 109 -35.57 -32.18 -6.71
CA SER A 109 -35.27 -33.61 -6.70
C SER A 109 -35.60 -34.31 -5.37
N VAL A 110 -36.01 -33.59 -4.33
CA VAL A 110 -36.19 -34.09 -2.95
C VAL A 110 -37.25 -35.18 -2.79
N LYS A 111 -38.25 -35.27 -3.68
CA LYS A 111 -39.46 -36.10 -3.49
C LYS A 111 -39.20 -37.59 -3.19
N GLU A 112 -37.99 -38.11 -3.41
CA GLU A 112 -37.68 -39.54 -3.27
C GLU A 112 -36.40 -39.86 -2.47
N ASN A 113 -35.73 -38.87 -1.84
CA ASN A 113 -34.41 -39.11 -1.24
C ASN A 113 -34.17 -38.36 0.08
N SER A 114 -34.28 -39.07 1.22
CA SER A 114 -34.02 -38.54 2.57
C SER A 114 -32.57 -38.06 2.79
N HIS A 115 -31.61 -38.49 1.97
CA HIS A 115 -30.26 -37.96 2.02
C HIS A 115 -30.20 -36.50 1.54
N LEU A 116 -31.03 -36.12 0.56
CA LEU A 116 -31.10 -34.75 0.06
C LEU A 116 -31.69 -33.79 1.08
N GLU A 117 -32.65 -34.24 1.90
CA GLU A 117 -33.21 -33.43 3.00
C GLU A 117 -32.13 -33.03 4.00
N ARG A 118 -31.21 -33.95 4.33
CA ARG A 118 -30.09 -33.65 5.22
C ARG A 118 -29.12 -32.64 4.62
N ILE A 119 -28.76 -32.79 3.34
CA ILE A 119 -27.86 -31.84 2.67
C ILE A 119 -28.49 -30.45 2.60
N ILE A 120 -29.79 -30.37 2.30
CA ILE A 120 -30.52 -29.09 2.31
C ILE A 120 -30.47 -28.45 3.70
N ALA A 121 -30.75 -29.21 4.76
CA ALA A 121 -30.68 -28.70 6.13
C ALA A 121 -29.27 -28.18 6.48
N ASP A 122 -28.22 -28.88 6.07
CA ASP A 122 -26.83 -28.44 6.26
C ASP A 122 -26.55 -27.14 5.48
N CYS A 123 -27.02 -27.03 4.23
CA CYS A 123 -26.91 -25.81 3.42
C CYS A 123 -27.71 -24.63 4.01
N GLU A 124 -28.89 -24.87 4.58
CA GLU A 124 -29.70 -23.83 5.24
C GLU A 124 -29.01 -23.28 6.49
N VAL A 125 -28.31 -24.14 7.25
CA VAL A 125 -27.50 -23.70 8.40
C VAL A 125 -26.33 -22.84 7.93
N GLU A 126 -25.60 -23.26 6.89
CA GLU A 126 -24.48 -22.48 6.31
C GLU A 126 -24.98 -21.13 5.76
N LEU A 127 -26.12 -21.13 5.06
CA LEU A 127 -26.76 -19.92 4.53
C LEU A 127 -27.10 -18.93 5.65
N SER A 128 -27.72 -19.42 6.74
CA SER A 128 -28.04 -18.58 7.90
C SER A 128 -26.80 -18.02 8.61
N GLN A 129 -25.69 -18.77 8.60
CA GLN A 129 -24.41 -18.27 9.11
C GLN A 129 -23.84 -17.16 8.23
N ASP A 130 -23.90 -17.32 6.92
CA ASP A 130 -23.41 -16.32 5.97
C ASP A 130 -24.26 -15.05 5.94
N GLU A 131 -25.59 -15.15 6.10
CA GLU A 131 -26.45 -13.98 6.25
C GLU A 131 -26.05 -13.14 7.49
N LYS A 132 -25.78 -13.80 8.62
CA LYS A 132 -25.26 -13.14 9.83
C LYS A 132 -23.86 -12.56 9.60
N ALA A 133 -23.01 -13.26 8.87
CA ALA A 133 -21.68 -12.77 8.50
C ALA A 133 -21.78 -11.50 7.64
N LEU A 134 -22.73 -11.43 6.71
CA LEU A 134 -22.95 -10.26 5.86
C LEU A 134 -23.43 -9.04 6.66
N GLU A 135 -24.36 -9.25 7.60
CA GLU A 135 -24.80 -8.20 8.53
C GLU A 135 -23.64 -7.70 9.41
N ALA A 136 -22.83 -8.62 9.93
CA ALA A 136 -21.64 -8.31 10.71
C ALA A 136 -20.61 -7.53 9.89
N GLU A 137 -20.39 -7.91 8.64
CA GLU A 137 -19.50 -7.23 7.69
C GLU A 137 -19.93 -5.76 7.49
N ALA A 138 -21.21 -5.54 7.18
CA ALA A 138 -21.76 -4.20 7.00
C ALA A 138 -21.58 -3.32 8.25
N LEU A 139 -21.65 -3.92 9.45
CA LEU A 139 -21.45 -3.23 10.72
C LEU A 139 -20.00 -2.80 10.95
N ILE A 140 -19.01 -3.61 10.53
CA ILE A 140 -17.58 -3.31 10.75
C ILE A 140 -16.90 -2.58 9.60
N ARG A 141 -17.49 -2.61 8.40
CA ARG A 141 -16.93 -1.99 7.20
C ARG A 141 -16.45 -0.54 7.41
N PRO A 142 -17.20 0.37 8.05
CA PRO A 142 -16.73 1.74 8.27
C PRO A 142 -15.46 1.80 9.14
N TYR A 143 -15.33 0.90 10.10
CA TYR A 143 -14.14 0.82 10.96
C TYR A 143 -12.95 0.28 10.19
N ILE A 144 -13.14 -0.76 9.36
CA ILE A 144 -12.10 -1.30 8.50
C ILE A 144 -11.58 -0.23 7.54
N SER A 145 -12.46 0.51 6.87
CA SER A 145 -12.05 1.59 5.95
C SER A 145 -11.27 2.70 6.66
N GLU A 146 -11.63 3.03 7.91
CA GLU A 146 -10.86 4.01 8.70
C GLU A 146 -9.49 3.46 9.13
N LEU A 147 -9.39 2.17 9.47
CA LEU A 147 -8.11 1.51 9.77
C LEU A 147 -7.20 1.45 8.53
N GLU A 148 -7.76 1.10 7.37
CA GLU A 148 -7.06 1.09 6.08
C GLU A 148 -6.51 2.49 5.77
N ARG A 149 -7.35 3.52 5.86
CA ARG A 149 -6.93 4.93 5.67
C ARG A 149 -5.79 5.31 6.61
N ARG A 150 -5.85 4.95 7.88
CA ARG A 150 -4.78 5.20 8.85
C ARG A 150 -3.50 4.45 8.50
N SER A 151 -3.62 3.19 8.10
CA SER A 151 -2.50 2.37 7.64
C SER A 151 -1.79 3.03 6.46
N GLU A 152 -2.53 3.54 5.46
CA GLU A 152 -1.98 4.27 4.33
C GLU A 152 -1.20 5.53 4.75
N ILE A 153 -1.71 6.29 5.74
CA ILE A 153 -1.01 7.45 6.29
C ILE A 153 0.31 7.02 6.95
N GLY A 154 0.30 5.92 7.70
CA GLY A 154 1.51 5.34 8.30
C GLY A 154 2.53 4.90 7.25
N GLN A 155 2.07 4.18 6.22
CA GLN A 155 2.89 3.77 5.08
C GLN A 155 3.52 4.97 4.36
N ALA A 156 2.76 6.04 4.13
CA ALA A 156 3.27 7.26 3.51
C ALA A 156 4.34 7.95 4.38
N ALA A 157 4.12 8.02 5.69
CA ALA A 157 5.09 8.60 6.63
C ALA A 157 6.40 7.79 6.66
N ILE A 158 6.30 6.47 6.68
CA ILE A 158 7.42 5.54 6.59
C ILE A 158 8.15 5.72 5.26
N PHE A 159 7.43 5.71 4.13
CA PHE A 159 8.00 5.89 2.80
C PHE A 159 8.80 7.18 2.68
N ASN A 160 8.26 8.30 3.17
CA ASN A 160 8.98 9.57 3.17
C ASN A 160 10.26 9.51 4.04
N ALA A 161 10.20 8.83 5.19
CA ALA A 161 11.36 8.67 6.07
C ALA A 161 12.50 7.88 5.41
N VAL A 162 12.19 6.75 4.78
CA VAL A 162 13.19 5.88 4.13
C VAL A 162 13.71 6.48 2.83
N ALA A 163 12.84 7.05 1.98
CA ALA A 163 13.26 7.67 0.72
C ALA A 163 14.14 8.91 0.94
N SER A 164 14.05 9.55 2.11
CA SER A 164 14.93 10.66 2.52
C SER A 164 16.19 10.19 3.28
N GLY A 165 16.40 8.88 3.46
CA GLY A 165 17.52 8.31 4.18
C GLY A 165 17.52 8.59 5.68
N ARG A 166 16.38 8.98 6.27
CA ARG A 166 16.25 9.28 7.70
C ARG A 166 15.97 8.06 8.56
N LEU A 167 15.53 6.96 7.94
CA LEU A 167 15.21 5.71 8.62
C LEU A 167 16.05 4.59 8.03
N SER A 168 16.77 3.87 8.88
CA SER A 168 17.63 2.75 8.47
C SER A 168 16.79 1.53 8.14
N THR A 169 17.11 0.90 7.01
CA THR A 169 16.36 -0.24 6.46
C THR A 169 17.30 -1.35 6.05
N LEU A 170 16.91 -2.58 6.35
CA LEU A 170 17.62 -3.80 5.99
C LEU A 170 16.72 -4.65 5.09
N GLY A 171 17.31 -5.47 4.24
CA GLY A 171 16.58 -6.46 3.43
C GLY A 171 17.53 -7.46 2.81
N VAL A 172 16.98 -8.58 2.34
CA VAL A 172 17.74 -9.57 1.59
C VAL A 172 17.60 -9.28 0.11
N ARG A 173 18.72 -9.15 -0.60
CA ARG A 173 18.72 -8.93 -2.04
C ARG A 173 18.60 -10.28 -2.75
N VAL A 174 17.53 -10.46 -3.52
CA VAL A 174 17.22 -11.69 -4.26
C VAL A 174 17.10 -11.40 -5.74
N ALA A 175 17.40 -12.38 -6.59
CA ALA A 175 17.11 -12.25 -8.01
C ALA A 175 15.59 -12.20 -8.21
N ASN A 176 15.09 -11.20 -8.94
CA ASN A 176 13.74 -11.17 -9.50
C ASN A 176 13.65 -12.30 -10.54
N LYS A 177 13.41 -13.53 -10.09
CA LYS A 177 12.81 -14.52 -10.97
C LYS A 177 11.44 -13.97 -11.32
N THR A 178 11.33 -13.44 -12.52
CA THR A 178 10.19 -12.74 -13.10
C THR A 178 8.87 -13.44 -12.81
N ASN A 179 8.18 -13.12 -11.69
CA ASN A 179 6.76 -13.38 -11.35
C ASN A 179 6.11 -14.73 -11.75
N GLU A 180 6.85 -15.68 -12.29
CA GLU A 180 6.47 -17.05 -12.54
C GLU A 180 6.58 -17.72 -11.19
N ARG A 181 5.55 -17.51 -10.37
CA ARG A 181 5.22 -18.47 -9.31
C ARG A 181 5.20 -19.83 -9.99
N SER A 182 6.25 -20.60 -9.81
CA SER A 182 6.18 -22.04 -10.05
C SER A 182 5.08 -22.55 -9.13
N ASP A 183 3.98 -23.06 -9.70
CA ASP A 183 2.89 -23.73 -8.98
C ASP A 183 3.37 -24.95 -8.17
N ASP A 184 4.64 -25.29 -8.28
CA ASP A 184 5.28 -26.46 -7.69
C ASP A 184 5.48 -26.38 -6.17
N GLY A 185 5.06 -25.30 -5.50
CA GLY A 185 4.97 -25.24 -4.02
C GLY A 185 6.29 -25.48 -3.27
N ASN A 186 7.43 -25.49 -3.98
CA ASN A 186 8.73 -25.44 -3.35
C ASN A 186 9.01 -23.99 -3.03
N ASP A 187 8.76 -23.62 -1.77
CA ASP A 187 9.26 -22.38 -1.19
C ASP A 187 10.73 -22.25 -1.55
N GLU A 188 11.05 -21.31 -2.45
CA GLU A 188 12.44 -20.99 -2.72
C GLU A 188 13.01 -20.42 -1.42
N ASN A 189 13.84 -21.21 -0.75
CA ASN A 189 14.55 -20.78 0.45
C ASN A 189 15.25 -19.45 0.13
N ILE A 190 14.72 -18.36 0.69
CA ILE A 190 15.38 -17.06 0.65
C ILE A 190 16.63 -17.24 1.50
N SER A 191 17.78 -17.31 0.85
CA SER A 191 19.07 -17.34 1.51
C SER A 191 19.82 -16.05 1.18
N GLY A 192 20.49 -15.49 2.18
CA GLY A 192 21.28 -14.27 2.02
C GLY A 192 21.44 -13.50 3.31
N GLU A 193 22.37 -12.54 3.28
CA GLU A 193 22.58 -11.63 4.40
C GLU A 193 21.69 -10.39 4.27
N PHE A 194 21.18 -9.91 5.39
CA PHE A 194 20.50 -8.62 5.46
C PHE A 194 21.48 -7.50 5.15
N GLN A 195 21.18 -6.72 4.12
CA GLN A 195 21.96 -5.58 3.68
C GLN A 195 21.14 -4.29 3.76
N SER A 196 21.80 -3.15 3.86
CA SER A 196 21.12 -1.85 3.84
C SER A 196 20.43 -1.66 2.49
N VAL A 197 19.11 -1.38 2.51
CA VAL A 197 18.36 -1.03 1.29
C VAL A 197 18.68 0.43 0.91
N PRO A 198 19.23 0.70 -0.28
CA PRO A 198 19.54 2.07 -0.72
C PRO A 198 18.28 2.94 -0.86
N ALA A 199 18.38 4.23 -0.55
CA ALA A 199 17.26 5.18 -0.57
C ALA A 199 16.63 5.30 -1.98
N GLU A 200 17.45 5.23 -3.02
CA GLU A 200 17.07 5.31 -4.43
C GLU A 200 16.20 4.14 -4.91
N HIS A 201 16.18 3.02 -4.18
CA HIS A 201 15.34 1.86 -4.51
C HIS A 201 13.91 1.98 -3.96
N TRP A 202 13.65 2.94 -3.09
CA TRP A 202 12.33 3.18 -2.53
C TRP A 202 11.46 3.96 -3.53
N ARG A 203 10.53 3.26 -4.18
CA ARG A 203 9.46 3.86 -4.99
C ARG A 203 8.13 3.40 -4.44
N GLN A 204 7.13 4.28 -4.39
CA GLN A 204 5.83 3.90 -3.84
C GLN A 204 5.19 2.73 -4.60
N SER A 205 5.40 2.68 -5.93
CA SER A 205 4.91 1.61 -6.80
C SER A 205 5.71 0.30 -6.71
N SER A 206 6.92 0.31 -6.15
CA SER A 206 7.75 -0.89 -6.02
C SER A 206 7.52 -1.64 -4.71
N ILE A 207 6.91 -1.00 -3.71
CA ILE A 207 6.78 -1.56 -2.36
C ILE A 207 5.55 -2.44 -2.30
N ASN A 208 5.76 -3.72 -2.03
CA ASN A 208 4.72 -4.62 -1.56
C ASN A 208 4.72 -4.63 -0.03
N TRP A 209 3.92 -3.74 0.57
CA TRP A 209 3.73 -3.67 2.02
C TRP A 209 3.27 -5.00 2.60
N ARG A 210 2.46 -5.76 1.85
CA ARG A 210 1.94 -7.05 2.30
C ARG A 210 3.00 -8.13 2.39
N THR A 211 4.08 -8.08 1.63
CA THR A 211 5.12 -9.13 1.70
C THR A 211 6.45 -8.59 2.18
N SER A 212 6.46 -7.35 2.65
CA SER A 212 7.68 -6.62 3.01
C SER A 212 8.73 -6.69 1.92
N ALA A 213 8.33 -6.49 0.66
CA ALA A 213 9.22 -6.63 -0.50
C ALA A 213 9.27 -5.36 -1.33
N ILE A 214 10.37 -5.18 -2.08
CA ILE A 214 10.57 -4.07 -3.02
C ILE A 214 11.02 -4.64 -4.37
N SER A 215 10.23 -4.42 -5.41
CA SER A 215 10.55 -4.81 -6.79
C SER A 215 11.15 -3.63 -7.56
N ILE A 216 12.35 -3.79 -8.11
CA ILE A 216 12.99 -2.71 -8.86
C ILE A 216 12.70 -2.92 -10.35
N GLU A 217 11.92 -2.01 -10.95
CA GLU A 217 11.58 -2.06 -12.37
C GLU A 217 12.84 -2.02 -13.24
N GLY A 218 12.97 -2.99 -14.15
CA GLY A 218 14.12 -3.13 -15.04
C GLY A 218 15.37 -3.72 -14.38
N ASP A 219 15.31 -4.11 -13.11
CA ASP A 219 16.39 -4.82 -12.42
C ASP A 219 16.06 -6.33 -12.34
N GLU A 220 17.09 -7.15 -12.54
CA GLU A 220 17.04 -8.59 -12.30
C GLU A 220 17.01 -8.91 -10.81
N PHE A 221 17.04 -7.92 -9.92
CA PHE A 221 17.04 -8.08 -8.47
C PHE A 221 15.93 -7.29 -7.77
N GLY A 222 15.48 -7.83 -6.64
CA GLY A 222 14.53 -7.23 -5.72
C GLY A 222 15.00 -7.37 -4.27
N TRP A 223 14.22 -6.80 -3.36
CA TRP A 223 14.45 -6.92 -1.92
C TRP A 223 13.27 -7.62 -1.28
N VAL A 224 13.56 -8.55 -0.38
CA VAL A 224 12.56 -9.32 0.39
C VAL A 224 12.90 -9.24 1.88
N GLY A 225 11.90 -9.47 2.73
CA GLY A 225 12.07 -9.35 4.18
C GLY A 225 12.55 -7.96 4.59
N VAL A 226 12.07 -6.91 3.95
CA VAL A 226 12.50 -5.54 4.25
C VAL A 226 12.07 -5.18 5.67
N GLN A 227 13.05 -4.78 6.47
CA GLN A 227 12.92 -4.49 7.89
C GLN A 227 13.45 -3.09 8.22
N MET A 228 13.03 -2.57 9.36
CA MET A 228 13.46 -1.30 9.95
C MET A 228 13.98 -1.52 11.35
N LEU A 229 15.05 -0.83 11.71
CA LEU A 229 15.55 -0.87 13.08
C LEU A 229 14.56 -0.18 14.01
N MET A 230 14.09 -0.91 15.03
CA MET A 230 13.11 -0.39 15.99
C MET A 230 13.61 0.85 16.73
N ARG A 231 14.91 0.90 17.04
CA ARG A 231 15.54 2.07 17.67
C ARG A 231 15.33 3.35 16.84
N ASP A 232 15.53 3.26 15.53
CA ASP A 232 15.46 4.41 14.63
C ASP A 232 13.99 4.78 14.39
N LEU A 233 13.12 3.78 14.28
CA LEU A 233 11.68 3.95 14.18
C LEU A 233 11.12 4.71 15.39
N LEU A 234 11.46 4.28 16.62
CA LEU A 234 11.01 4.93 17.86
C LEU A 234 11.59 6.33 18.05
N LYS A 235 12.84 6.55 17.60
CA LYS A 235 13.45 7.88 17.63
C LYS A 235 12.70 8.85 16.71
N MET A 236 12.28 8.37 15.54
CA MET A 236 11.61 9.19 14.53
C MET A 236 10.12 9.36 14.78
N PHE A 237 9.46 8.31 15.25
CA PHE A 237 8.04 8.24 15.56
C PHE A 237 7.85 7.86 17.04
N PRO A 238 8.23 8.75 17.98
CA PRO A 238 8.12 8.49 19.41
C PRO A 238 6.67 8.43 19.89
N ARG A 239 5.73 8.92 19.07
CA ARG A 239 4.30 8.79 19.28
C ARG A 239 3.65 8.23 18.00
N PRO A 240 2.80 7.21 18.11
CA PRO A 240 2.15 6.57 16.98
C PRO A 240 0.92 7.35 16.51
N GLU A 241 1.14 8.61 16.15
CA GLU A 241 0.10 9.50 15.66
C GLU A 241 0.56 10.09 14.34
N ALA A 242 0.54 9.28 13.28
CA ALA A 242 0.75 9.81 11.95
C ALA A 242 -0.35 10.82 11.64
N VAL A 243 0.01 12.10 11.67
CA VAL A 243 -0.93 13.19 11.42
C VAL A 243 -1.11 13.33 9.92
N GLU A 244 -2.36 13.33 9.46
CA GLU A 244 -2.66 13.76 8.11
C GLU A 244 -2.10 15.14 7.89
N THR A 245 -1.15 15.25 6.98
CA THR A 245 -0.71 16.55 6.53
C THR A 245 -1.66 16.95 5.41
N PRO A 246 -2.65 17.84 5.66
CA PRO A 246 -3.56 18.26 4.61
C PRO A 246 -2.70 18.85 3.50
N PHE A 247 -2.81 18.33 2.28
CA PHE A 247 -2.15 18.92 1.12
C PHE A 247 -3.23 19.37 0.14
N SER A 248 -2.93 20.45 -0.57
CA SER A 248 -3.73 20.85 -1.72
C SER A 248 -2.94 20.49 -2.98
N GLY A 249 -3.63 19.96 -3.97
CA GLY A 249 -3.04 19.60 -5.24
C GLY A 249 -4.10 19.51 -6.32
N LEU A 250 -3.67 19.66 -7.56
CA LEU A 250 -4.48 19.49 -8.75
C LEU A 250 -4.17 18.12 -9.35
N MET A 251 -5.18 17.24 -9.37
CA MET A 251 -5.16 16.03 -10.18
C MET A 251 -5.22 16.41 -11.67
N SER A 252 -4.27 15.92 -12.46
CA SER A 252 -4.14 16.20 -13.89
C SER A 252 -3.76 14.93 -14.64
N GLY A 253 -4.76 14.21 -15.16
CA GLY A 253 -4.55 12.88 -15.73
C GLY A 253 -4.10 11.90 -14.63
N ALA A 254 -2.97 11.22 -14.85
CA ALA A 254 -2.34 10.35 -13.86
C ALA A 254 -1.36 11.08 -12.91
N ALA A 255 -1.19 12.40 -13.08
CA ALA A 255 -0.25 13.19 -12.27
C ALA A 255 -0.99 13.98 -11.19
N LEU A 256 -0.48 13.93 -9.96
CA LEU A 256 -0.88 14.82 -8.88
C LEU A 256 0.10 15.99 -8.80
N ILE A 257 -0.38 17.20 -9.06
CA ILE A 257 0.40 18.42 -8.98
C ILE A 257 0.15 19.07 -7.62
N LEU A 258 1.14 19.09 -6.74
CA LEU A 258 0.99 19.74 -5.43
C LEU A 258 0.96 21.27 -5.59
N ASP A 259 0.09 21.93 -4.84
CA ASP A 259 -0.04 23.39 -4.85
C ASP A 259 1.23 24.03 -4.27
N ALA A 260 1.86 24.95 -5.01
CA ALA A 260 3.17 25.52 -4.68
C ALA A 260 3.16 26.37 -3.39
N ASN A 261 1.97 26.72 -2.89
CA ASN A 261 1.80 27.42 -1.62
C ASN A 261 1.92 26.52 -0.39
N HIS A 262 1.99 25.20 -0.56
CA HIS A 262 2.34 24.30 0.52
C HIS A 262 3.84 24.41 0.77
N LYS A 263 4.20 25.32 1.66
CA LYS A 263 5.57 25.49 2.15
C LYS A 263 5.98 24.22 2.90
N VAL A 264 6.49 23.24 2.17
CA VAL A 264 7.48 22.32 2.73
C VAL A 264 8.58 23.22 3.32
N PRO A 265 9.06 22.99 4.55
CA PRO A 265 10.14 23.79 5.12
C PRO A 265 11.44 23.45 4.40
N THR A 266 11.60 23.96 3.18
CA THR A 266 12.83 23.89 2.41
C THR A 266 13.70 25.07 2.82
N SER A 267 14.85 24.73 3.40
CA SER A 267 15.96 25.63 3.64
C SER A 267 16.25 26.45 2.38
N GLN A 268 16.36 27.75 2.58
CA GLN A 268 16.33 28.80 1.57
C GLN A 268 17.46 28.69 0.54
N ILE A 269 17.09 28.66 -0.75
CA ILE A 269 17.94 29.18 -1.83
C ILE A 269 17.20 30.37 -2.44
N THR A 270 17.57 31.58 -2.02
CA THR A 270 17.05 32.83 -2.54
C THR A 270 17.61 33.10 -3.93
N ARG A 271 16.87 32.76 -4.99
CA ARG A 271 17.06 33.36 -6.32
C ARG A 271 16.07 34.51 -6.49
N ARG A 272 16.56 35.63 -7.03
CA ARG A 272 15.77 36.85 -7.29
C ARG A 272 14.58 36.53 -8.21
N PRO A 273 13.35 37.00 -7.90
CA PRO A 273 12.17 36.64 -8.67
C PRO A 273 12.15 37.42 -10.00
N GLY A 274 12.40 36.71 -11.10
CA GLY A 274 11.89 37.12 -12.40
C GLY A 274 10.37 36.94 -12.46
N ARG A 275 9.71 37.59 -13.43
CA ARG A 275 8.28 37.41 -13.67
C ARG A 275 7.94 35.91 -13.74
N PRO A 276 6.99 35.40 -12.92
CA PRO A 276 6.65 33.98 -12.91
C PRO A 276 6.33 33.50 -14.32
N GLY A 277 6.94 32.39 -14.72
CA GLY A 277 6.58 31.75 -15.98
C GLY A 277 5.11 31.30 -15.93
N LEU A 278 4.47 31.20 -17.10
CA LEU A 278 3.13 30.62 -17.20
C LEU A 278 3.09 29.24 -16.50
N GLY A 279 2.24 29.11 -15.48
CA GLY A 279 2.03 27.88 -14.72
C GLY A 279 3.04 27.56 -13.61
N ASP A 280 3.81 28.55 -13.13
CA ASP A 280 4.69 28.48 -11.94
C ASP A 280 5.67 27.27 -11.89
N GLY A 281 6.01 26.70 -13.05
CA GLY A 281 6.83 25.50 -13.18
C GLY A 281 6.06 24.17 -13.14
N ASN A 282 4.84 24.16 -12.58
CA ASN A 282 4.01 22.96 -12.48
C ASN A 282 3.54 22.45 -13.85
N ILE A 283 3.08 23.33 -14.75
CA ILE A 283 2.72 22.94 -16.13
C ILE A 283 3.94 22.38 -16.85
N GLN A 284 5.12 22.97 -16.64
CA GLN A 284 6.36 22.51 -17.24
C GLN A 284 6.71 21.09 -16.77
N LEU A 285 6.57 20.82 -15.48
CA LEU A 285 6.85 19.50 -14.90
C LEU A 285 5.86 18.44 -15.42
N ALA A 286 4.57 18.76 -15.46
CA ALA A 286 3.54 17.86 -15.97
C ALA A 286 3.75 17.53 -17.47
N VAL A 287 4.05 18.54 -18.30
CA VAL A 287 4.40 18.33 -19.72
C VAL A 287 5.63 17.43 -19.85
N ARG A 288 6.66 17.64 -19.01
CA ARG A 288 7.89 16.83 -19.06
C ARG A 288 7.61 15.36 -18.77
N TYR A 289 6.90 15.04 -17.69
CA TYR A 289 6.60 13.64 -17.36
C TYR A 289 5.76 12.97 -18.44
N GLU A 290 4.66 13.60 -18.87
CA GLU A 290 3.76 13.00 -19.86
C GLU A 290 4.45 12.80 -21.21
N PHE A 291 5.22 13.78 -21.69
CA PHE A 291 5.87 13.67 -23.00
C PHE A 291 7.15 12.82 -22.97
N THR A 292 7.78 12.63 -21.81
CA THR A 292 8.82 11.59 -21.63
C THR A 292 8.21 10.19 -21.70
N ARG A 293 7.10 9.94 -20.98
CA ARG A 293 6.35 8.67 -21.06
C ARG A 293 5.95 8.33 -22.50
N ARG A 294 5.35 9.29 -23.21
CA ARG A 294 4.99 9.12 -24.64
C ARG A 294 6.20 8.84 -25.52
N ARG A 295 7.36 9.44 -25.23
CA ARG A 295 8.59 9.20 -25.98
C ARG A 295 9.07 7.77 -25.80
N GLU A 296 9.11 7.30 -24.55
CA GLU A 296 9.53 5.96 -24.17
C GLU A 296 8.61 4.90 -24.79
N ASN A 297 7.32 5.19 -24.90
CA ASN A 297 6.34 4.34 -25.56
C ASN A 297 6.31 4.46 -27.10
N GLY A 298 7.10 5.36 -27.70
CA GLY A 298 7.07 5.60 -29.15
C GLY A 298 5.78 6.30 -29.67
N GLU A 299 5.02 6.94 -28.79
CA GLU A 299 3.76 7.64 -29.07
C GLU A 299 3.98 9.09 -29.56
N LEU A 300 5.21 9.60 -29.51
CA LEU A 300 5.51 10.96 -29.97
C LEU A 300 5.52 11.09 -31.51
N PRO A 301 4.93 12.17 -32.06
CA PRO A 301 5.09 12.50 -33.48
C PRO A 301 6.55 12.65 -33.88
N LYS A 302 6.89 12.25 -35.11
CA LYS A 302 8.27 12.35 -35.64
C LYS A 302 8.73 13.79 -35.91
N LYS A 303 7.80 14.71 -36.17
CA LYS A 303 8.10 16.12 -36.52
C LYS A 303 8.04 17.00 -35.28
N VAL A 304 9.07 17.82 -35.06
CA VAL A 304 9.19 18.71 -33.89
C VAL A 304 8.01 19.69 -33.83
N GLU A 305 7.54 20.20 -34.96
CA GLU A 305 6.36 21.06 -35.03
C GLU A 305 5.10 20.35 -34.52
N ALA A 306 4.90 19.09 -34.90
CA ALA A 306 3.77 18.29 -34.45
C ALA A 306 3.85 17.97 -32.95
N ILE A 307 5.05 17.77 -32.40
CA ILE A 307 5.24 17.61 -30.95
C ILE A 307 4.85 18.91 -30.23
N ASN A 308 5.29 20.07 -30.73
CA ASN A 308 4.95 21.36 -30.12
C ASN A 308 3.43 21.62 -30.15
N GLU A 309 2.75 21.28 -31.25
CA GLU A 309 1.30 21.41 -31.37
C GLU A 309 0.59 20.45 -30.41
N ALA A 310 1.02 19.18 -30.33
CA ALA A 310 0.48 18.20 -29.40
C ALA A 310 0.64 18.64 -27.93
N VAL A 311 1.78 19.23 -27.55
CA VAL A 311 1.94 19.83 -26.21
C VAL A 311 1.00 21.00 -26.00
N ALA A 312 0.89 21.91 -26.98
CA ALA A 312 0.04 23.09 -26.83
C ALA A 312 -1.44 22.71 -26.70
N GLU A 313 -1.90 21.73 -27.49
CA GLU A 313 -3.25 21.17 -27.43
C GLU A 313 -3.49 20.44 -26.12
N TRP A 314 -2.56 19.58 -25.70
CA TRP A 314 -2.65 18.87 -24.42
C TRP A 314 -2.68 19.85 -23.24
N VAL A 315 -1.83 20.89 -23.22
CA VAL A 315 -1.88 21.90 -22.15
C VAL A 315 -3.19 22.69 -22.15
N LYS A 316 -3.73 22.97 -23.34
CA LYS A 316 -5.04 23.63 -23.48
C LYS A 316 -6.18 22.75 -22.99
N GLU A 317 -6.15 21.46 -23.29
CA GLU A 317 -7.16 20.49 -22.85
C GLU A 317 -7.09 20.27 -21.33
N VAL A 318 -5.89 20.04 -20.80
CA VAL A 318 -5.68 19.61 -19.42
C VAL A 318 -5.67 20.79 -18.43
N PHE A 319 -5.04 21.91 -18.79
CA PHE A 319 -4.89 23.06 -17.90
C PHE A 319 -5.80 24.24 -18.26
N ASN A 320 -6.57 24.13 -19.34
CA ASN A 320 -7.35 25.25 -19.89
C ASN A 320 -6.49 26.51 -20.14
N GLN A 321 -5.21 26.32 -20.46
CA GLN A 321 -4.25 27.38 -20.75
C GLN A 321 -3.70 27.23 -22.16
N LYS A 322 -3.55 28.33 -22.89
CA LYS A 322 -2.93 28.32 -24.22
C LYS A 322 -1.47 28.75 -24.09
N PRO A 323 -0.51 27.81 -23.97
CA PRO A 323 0.89 28.18 -23.85
C PRO A 323 1.38 28.81 -25.16
N SER A 324 2.29 29.78 -25.05
CA SER A 324 2.98 30.29 -26.24
C SER A 324 3.92 29.23 -26.81
N ARG A 325 4.24 29.32 -28.11
CA ARG A 325 5.23 28.44 -28.75
C ARG A 325 6.57 28.42 -27.99
N SER A 326 7.02 29.58 -27.50
CA SER A 326 8.26 29.69 -26.72
C SER A 326 8.19 28.95 -25.37
N SER A 327 7.01 28.95 -24.73
CA SER A 327 6.78 28.23 -23.48
C SER A 327 6.83 26.72 -23.70
N VAL A 328 6.17 26.23 -24.77
CA VAL A 328 6.19 24.82 -25.16
C VAL A 328 7.61 24.34 -25.45
N GLN A 329 8.37 25.09 -26.25
CA GLN A 329 9.77 24.77 -26.55
C GLN A 329 10.62 24.70 -25.29
N ARG A 330 10.39 25.60 -24.32
CA ARG A 330 11.07 25.57 -23.03
C ARG A 330 10.68 24.35 -22.19
N TYR A 331 9.41 23.94 -22.22
CA TYR A 331 8.95 22.74 -21.51
C TYR A 331 9.63 21.48 -22.04
N LEU A 332 9.74 21.38 -23.37
CA LEU A 332 10.29 20.25 -24.11
C LEU A 332 11.82 20.22 -24.17
N ALA A 333 12.53 21.26 -23.72
CA ALA A 333 13.99 21.35 -23.87
C ALA A 333 14.69 20.06 -23.39
N ASP A 334 14.38 19.58 -22.19
CA ASP A 334 14.99 18.39 -21.59
C ASP A 334 14.49 17.08 -22.21
N VAL A 335 13.25 17.06 -22.71
CA VAL A 335 12.62 15.89 -23.36
C VAL A 335 13.22 15.66 -24.75
N LEU A 336 13.66 16.73 -25.42
CA LEU A 336 14.25 16.67 -26.76
C LEU A 336 15.79 16.70 -26.74
N SER A 337 16.43 17.14 -25.65
CA SER A 337 17.89 17.28 -25.55
C SER A 337 18.63 15.96 -25.29
N THR A 338 17.93 14.86 -25.03
CA THR A 338 18.53 13.53 -24.81
C THR A 338 18.88 12.83 -26.12
N LYS A 339 19.58 13.54 -27.02
CA LYS A 339 20.39 12.96 -28.10
C LYS A 339 21.86 13.08 -27.68
N GLY A 340 22.31 12.04 -26.99
CA GLY A 340 23.70 11.81 -26.61
C GLY A 340 23.91 10.33 -26.33
N ASP A 341 23.42 9.47 -27.24
CA ASP A 341 24.09 8.32 -27.87
C ASP A 341 23.07 7.46 -28.61
#